data_AF-A0A7X7DDC7-F1
#
_entry.id   AF-A0A7X7DDC7-F1
#
_cell.length_a   1.000
_cell.length_b   1.000
_cell.length_c   1.000
_cell.angle_alpha   90.00
_cell.angle_beta   90.00
_cell.angle_gamma   90.00
#
_symmetry.space_group_name_H-M   'P 1'
#
loop_
_entity.id
_entity.type
_entity.pdbx_description
1 polymer ?
#
loop_
_entity_poly.entity_id
_entity_poly.type
_entity_poly.pdbx_seq_one_letter_code
_entity_poly.pdbx_strand_id
1 'polypeptide(L)'
;MEDHASIVSVDRQQAVSVDPAVVAVDQTVVAVAAGRVRAAGGTASAEAAELVRALEDASAAASGWAGVGPAPLLSGAALAECAALLARRARDLVAETDRIAEDMVGSAGYLDAVDREVADRVAGAAS
;
A
#
# COMPACT_ATOMS: atom_id res chain seq x y z
N MET A 1 -51.64 -27.96 -31.28
CA MET A 1 -51.75 -26.58 -30.74
C MET A 1 -51.19 -26.68 -29.34
N GLU A 2 -49.87 -26.54 -29.27
CA GLU A 2 -49.06 -26.62 -28.06
C GLU A 2 -49.29 -25.34 -27.26
N ASP A 3 -49.61 -25.46 -25.97
CA ASP A 3 -49.63 -24.32 -25.06
C ASP A 3 -48.53 -24.53 -24.02
N HIS A 4 -47.35 -24.04 -24.39
CA HIS A 4 -46.18 -23.89 -23.54
C HIS A 4 -46.38 -22.69 -22.61
N ALA A 5 -47.11 -22.89 -21.51
CA ALA A 5 -47.17 -21.95 -20.39
C ALA A 5 -46.51 -22.57 -19.15
N SER A 6 -45.24 -22.98 -19.29
CA SER A 6 -44.40 -23.34 -18.16
C SER A 6 -42.96 -22.98 -18.49
N ILE A 7 -42.61 -21.71 -18.31
CA ILE A 7 -41.25 -21.18 -18.22
C ILE A 7 -41.39 -19.78 -17.61
N VAL A 8 -40.42 -19.40 -16.78
CA VAL A 8 -40.36 -18.17 -15.95
C VAL A 8 -41.03 -18.26 -14.58
N SER A 9 -40.80 -19.38 -13.87
CA SER A 9 -40.37 -19.27 -12.47
C SER A 9 -38.85 -19.11 -12.49
N VAL A 10 -38.37 -17.94 -12.90
CA VAL A 10 -36.96 -17.59 -12.68
C VAL A 10 -36.82 -17.45 -11.16
N ASP A 11 -36.09 -18.39 -10.59
CA ASP A 11 -35.66 -18.43 -9.19
C ASP A 11 -35.35 -17.02 -8.68
N ARG A 12 -36.30 -16.44 -7.93
CA ARG A 12 -36.01 -15.33 -7.00
C ARG A 12 -35.15 -15.78 -5.82
N GLN A 13 -34.70 -17.04 -5.82
CA GLN A 13 -33.92 -17.70 -4.77
C GLN A 13 -32.42 -17.80 -5.07
N GLN A 14 -31.91 -17.15 -6.11
CA GLN A 14 -30.48 -16.85 -6.16
C GLN A 14 -30.17 -15.74 -5.14
N ALA A 15 -30.37 -16.06 -3.86
CA ALA A 15 -29.74 -15.35 -2.76
C ALA A 15 -28.26 -15.29 -3.13
N VAL A 16 -27.75 -14.07 -3.33
CA VAL A 16 -26.32 -13.84 -3.55
C VAL A 16 -25.65 -14.17 -2.22
N SER A 17 -25.45 -15.45 -1.94
CA SER A 17 -24.63 -15.91 -0.85
C SER A 17 -23.19 -15.66 -1.27
N VAL A 18 -22.54 -14.70 -0.62
CA VAL A 18 -21.10 -14.53 -0.77
C VAL A 18 -20.45 -15.79 -0.19
N ASP A 19 -19.73 -16.54 -1.03
CA ASP A 19 -19.05 -17.76 -0.59
C ASP A 19 -17.91 -17.38 0.39
N PRO A 20 -17.90 -17.90 1.62
CA PRO A 20 -16.85 -17.59 2.60
C PRO A 20 -15.44 -17.96 2.10
N ALA A 21 -15.31 -18.90 1.16
CA ALA A 21 -14.04 -19.21 0.52
C ALA A 21 -13.55 -18.06 -0.36
N VAL A 22 -14.46 -17.36 -1.06
CA VAL A 22 -14.12 -16.20 -1.89
C VAL A 22 -13.66 -15.03 -1.02
N VAL A 23 -14.35 -14.76 0.10
CA VAL A 23 -13.95 -13.71 1.04
C VAL A 23 -12.59 -14.00 1.67
N ALA A 24 -12.33 -15.25 2.07
CA ALA A 24 -11.02 -15.64 2.61
C ALA A 24 -9.88 -15.47 1.59
N VAL A 25 -10.15 -15.73 0.31
CA VAL A 25 -9.20 -15.47 -0.79
C VAL A 25 -8.96 -13.97 -0.93
N ASP A 26 -10.00 -13.14 -0.91
CA ASP A 26 -9.87 -11.68 -1.03
C ASP A 26 -9.09 -11.07 0.15
N GLN A 27 -9.34 -11.52 1.38
CA GLN A 27 -8.53 -11.12 2.55
C GLN A 27 -7.06 -11.51 2.39
N THR A 28 -6.80 -12.71 1.87
CA THR A 28 -5.43 -13.18 1.62
C THR A 28 -4.74 -12.33 0.55
N VAL A 29 -5.45 -12.00 -0.54
CA VAL A 29 -4.93 -11.13 -1.61
C VAL A 29 -4.60 -9.74 -1.07
N VAL A 30 -5.49 -9.15 -0.24
CA VAL A 30 -5.23 -7.85 0.38
C VAL A 30 -4.03 -7.90 1.32
N ALA A 31 -3.91 -8.95 2.15
CA ALA A 31 -2.76 -9.12 3.03
C ALA A 31 -1.43 -9.22 2.26
N VAL A 32 -1.43 -9.98 1.14
CA VAL A 32 -0.27 -10.07 0.24
C VAL A 32 0.05 -8.72 -0.40
N ALA A 33 -0.96 -7.98 -0.87
CA ALA A 33 -0.78 -6.66 -1.46
C ALA A 33 -0.23 -5.66 -0.44
N ALA A 34 -0.76 -5.63 0.78
CA ALA A 34 -0.26 -4.84 1.89
C ALA A 34 1.20 -5.18 2.22
N GLY A 35 1.56 -6.47 2.22
CA GLY A 35 2.95 -6.91 2.37
C GLY A 35 3.87 -6.36 1.28
N ARG A 36 3.42 -6.34 0.01
CA ARG A 36 4.18 -5.76 -1.11
C ARG A 36 4.36 -4.25 -0.97
N VAL A 37 3.36 -3.52 -0.47
CA VAL A 37 3.46 -2.08 -0.22
C VAL A 37 4.53 -1.78 0.84
N ARG A 38 4.53 -2.52 1.95
CA ARG A 38 5.58 -2.39 2.99
C ARG A 38 6.97 -2.71 2.42
N ALA A 39 7.07 -3.78 1.64
CA ALA A 39 8.34 -4.16 1.00
C ALA A 39 8.85 -3.06 0.05
N ALA A 40 7.96 -2.45 -0.75
CA ALA A 40 8.32 -1.34 -1.62
C ALA A 40 8.82 -0.12 -0.83
N GLY A 41 8.18 0.22 0.29
CA GLY A 41 8.65 1.26 1.21
C GLY A 41 10.03 0.97 1.78
N GLY A 42 10.27 -0.28 2.21
CA GLY A 42 11.57 -0.74 2.69
C GLY A 42 12.67 -0.63 1.63
N THR A 43 12.41 -1.07 0.40
CA THR A 43 13.36 -0.95 -0.72
C THR A 43 13.68 0.51 -1.04
N ALA A 44 12.66 1.37 -1.14
CA ALA A 44 12.86 2.80 -1.39
C ALA A 44 13.69 3.47 -0.27
N SER A 45 13.49 3.06 0.99
CA SER A 45 14.29 3.55 2.10
C SER A 45 15.75 3.08 2.03
N ALA A 46 16.00 1.85 1.59
CA ALA A 46 17.35 1.33 1.43
C ALA A 46 18.11 2.07 0.32
N GLU A 47 17.47 2.28 -0.84
CA GLU A 47 18.03 3.07 -1.94
C GLU A 47 18.31 4.52 -1.52
N ALA A 48 17.40 5.12 -0.75
CA ALA A 48 17.61 6.45 -0.20
C ALA A 48 18.81 6.51 0.77
N ALA A 49 19.04 5.47 1.57
CA ALA A 49 20.19 5.40 2.47
C ALA A 49 21.54 5.33 1.72
N GLU A 50 21.58 4.65 0.56
CA GLU A 50 22.76 4.65 -0.31
C GLU A 50 23.04 6.04 -0.88
N LEU A 51 21.99 6.75 -1.33
CA LEU A 51 22.10 8.12 -1.83
C LEU A 51 22.54 9.10 -0.73
N VAL A 52 22.03 8.94 0.50
CA VAL A 52 22.47 9.73 1.66
C VAL A 52 23.97 9.55 1.89
N ARG A 53 24.48 8.32 1.90
CA ARG A 53 25.93 8.07 2.04
C ARG A 53 26.73 8.72 0.93
N ALA A 54 26.29 8.60 -0.31
CA ALA A 54 26.97 9.24 -1.45
C ALA A 54 27.01 10.77 -1.31
N LEU A 55 25.95 11.40 -0.79
CA LEU A 55 25.90 12.83 -0.52
C LEU A 55 26.80 13.25 0.64
N GLU A 56 26.90 12.43 1.70
CA GLU A 56 27.82 12.66 2.83
C GLU A 56 29.28 12.56 2.38
N ASP A 57 29.63 11.56 1.56
CA ASP A 57 30.97 11.41 0.99
C ASP A 57 31.32 12.60 0.08
N ALA A 58 30.38 13.03 -0.77
CA ALA A 58 30.55 14.22 -1.60
C ALA A 58 30.67 15.51 -0.78
N SER A 59 29.92 15.62 0.33
CA SER A 59 30.01 16.75 1.26
C SER A 59 31.38 16.84 1.93
N ALA A 60 31.91 15.71 2.40
CA ALA A 60 33.24 15.63 3.01
C ALA A 60 34.34 16.00 2.00
N ALA A 61 34.25 15.48 0.77
CA ALA A 61 35.17 15.81 -0.31
C ALA A 61 35.14 17.30 -0.66
N ALA A 62 33.95 17.90 -0.81
CA ALA A 62 33.79 19.33 -1.13
C ALA A 62 34.31 20.25 -0.01
N SER A 63 34.16 19.83 1.25
CA SER A 63 34.67 20.59 2.41
C SER A 63 36.20 20.61 2.48
N GLY A 64 36.87 19.57 1.96
CA GLY A 64 38.34 19.49 1.87
C GLY A 64 38.96 20.34 0.75
N TRP A 65 38.15 20.83 -0.21
CA TRP A 65 38.61 21.59 -1.38
C TRP A 65 38.49 23.11 -1.22
N ALA A 66 38.07 23.60 -0.06
CA ALA A 66 37.95 25.03 0.23
C ALA A 66 39.31 25.74 0.06
N GLY A 67 39.57 26.31 -1.12
CA GLY A 67 40.77 27.07 -1.45
C GLY A 67 41.59 26.58 -2.65
N VAL A 68 41.21 25.48 -3.33
CA VAL A 68 41.98 24.93 -4.46
C VAL A 68 41.16 24.96 -5.75
N GLY A 69 41.12 26.11 -6.43
CA GLY A 69 40.51 26.24 -7.77
C GLY A 69 39.10 26.87 -7.80
N PRO A 70 38.40 26.82 -8.95
CA PRO A 70 37.10 27.46 -9.12
C PRO A 70 36.07 26.92 -8.12
N ALA A 71 35.30 27.83 -7.53
CA ALA A 71 34.36 27.50 -6.47
C ALA A 71 33.35 26.42 -6.92
N PRO A 72 33.12 25.35 -6.14
CA PRO A 72 32.17 24.32 -6.48
C PRO A 72 30.72 24.88 -6.50
N LEU A 73 29.89 24.33 -7.39
CA LEU A 73 28.47 24.72 -7.53
C LEU A 73 27.64 24.46 -6.26
N LEU A 74 28.05 23.49 -5.45
CA LEU A 74 27.43 23.16 -4.17
C LEU A 74 28.50 23.12 -3.08
N SER A 75 28.21 23.75 -1.94
CA SER A 75 29.07 23.64 -0.75
C SER A 75 28.87 22.29 -0.07
N GLY A 76 29.87 21.84 0.71
CA GLY A 76 29.72 20.65 1.53
C GLY A 76 28.52 20.74 2.48
N ALA A 77 28.25 21.92 3.04
CA ALA A 77 27.08 22.15 3.89
C ALA A 77 25.75 21.93 3.14
N ALA A 78 25.62 22.40 1.90
CA ALA A 78 24.42 22.18 1.09
C ALA A 78 24.19 20.69 0.78
N LEU A 79 25.27 19.94 0.49
CA LEU A 79 25.20 18.49 0.27
C LEU A 79 24.77 17.72 1.53
N ALA A 80 25.27 18.12 2.71
CA ALA A 80 24.88 17.53 3.98
C ALA A 80 23.40 17.83 4.31
N GLU A 81 22.91 19.02 3.98
CA GLU A 81 21.49 19.36 4.13
C GLU A 81 20.61 18.54 3.18
N CYS A 82 21.02 18.35 1.92
CA CYS A 82 20.34 17.44 0.99
C CYS A 82 20.26 16.01 1.53
N ALA A 83 21.36 15.50 2.11
CA ALA A 83 21.39 14.18 2.75
C ALA A 83 20.39 14.09 3.91
N ALA A 84 20.34 15.10 4.78
CA ALA A 84 19.40 15.15 5.90
C ALA A 84 17.93 15.20 5.45
N LEU A 85 17.62 16.00 4.42
CA LEU A 85 16.27 16.08 3.84
C LEU A 85 15.85 14.76 3.20
N LEU A 86 16.74 14.11 2.46
CA LEU A 86 16.48 12.81 1.84
C LEU A 86 16.24 11.73 2.91
N ALA A 87 17.07 11.67 3.96
CA ALA A 87 16.89 10.75 5.07
C ALA A 87 15.55 10.97 5.80
N ARG A 88 15.14 12.22 5.99
CA ARG A 88 13.82 12.55 6.55
C ARG A 88 12.70 12.07 5.64
N ARG A 89 12.77 12.37 4.33
CA ARG A 89 11.75 11.95 3.36
C ARG A 89 11.64 10.44 3.25
N ALA A 90 12.76 9.72 3.30
CA ALA A 90 12.76 8.25 3.28
C ALA A 90 12.01 7.67 4.48
N ARG A 91 12.25 8.19 5.70
CA ARG A 91 11.50 7.78 6.90
C ARG A 91 10.01 8.10 6.81
N ASP A 92 9.67 9.30 6.32
CA ASP A 92 8.27 9.70 6.14
C ASP A 92 7.57 8.77 5.14
N LEU A 93 8.24 8.37 4.06
CA LEU A 93 7.72 7.42 3.07
C LEU A 93 7.51 6.02 3.64
N VAL A 94 8.44 5.50 4.45
CA VAL A 94 8.27 4.20 5.12
C VAL A 94 7.03 4.22 6.01
N ALA A 95 6.91 5.23 6.88
CA ALA A 95 5.76 5.37 7.76
C ALA A 95 4.44 5.51 6.99
N GLU A 96 4.45 6.23 5.86
CA GLU A 96 3.30 6.35 4.98
C GLU A 96 2.92 5.02 4.33
N THR A 97 3.89 4.24 3.82
CA THR A 97 3.63 2.92 3.22
C THR A 97 3.14 1.91 4.24
N ASP A 98 3.65 1.94 5.48
CA ASP A 98 3.17 1.08 6.56
C ASP A 98 1.73 1.40 6.92
N ARG A 99 1.40 2.69 7.08
CA ARG A 99 0.03 3.14 7.33
C ARG A 99 -0.93 2.74 6.22
N ILE A 100 -0.55 2.91 4.95
CA ILE A 100 -1.37 2.48 3.80
C ILE A 100 -1.61 0.97 3.87
N ALA A 101 -0.58 0.18 4.15
CA ALA A 101 -0.70 -1.26 4.26
C ALA A 101 -1.59 -1.71 5.44
N GLU A 102 -1.58 -0.97 6.55
CA GLU A 102 -2.49 -1.17 7.68
C GLU A 102 -3.94 -0.81 7.31
N ASP A 103 -4.16 0.36 6.69
CA ASP A 103 -5.47 0.81 6.25
C ASP A 103 -6.10 -0.16 5.24
N MET A 104 -5.30 -0.75 4.35
CA MET A 104 -5.74 -1.81 3.41
C MET A 104 -6.30 -3.02 4.16
N VAL A 105 -5.56 -3.54 5.14
CA VAL A 105 -5.99 -4.71 5.93
C VAL A 105 -7.21 -4.37 6.77
N GLY A 106 -7.23 -3.19 7.40
CA GLY A 106 -8.38 -2.72 8.18
C GLY A 106 -9.64 -2.57 7.35
N SER A 107 -9.53 -1.97 6.16
CA SER A 107 -10.65 -1.79 5.23
C SER A 107 -11.19 -3.12 4.71
N ALA A 108 -10.31 -4.07 4.39
CA ALA A 108 -10.73 -5.41 4.00
C ALA A 108 -11.48 -6.11 5.14
N GLY A 109 -10.99 -6.03 6.37
CA GLY A 109 -11.68 -6.59 7.54
C GLY A 109 -13.05 -5.94 7.79
N TYR A 110 -13.16 -4.63 7.56
CA TYR A 110 -14.45 -3.92 7.64
C TYR A 110 -15.43 -4.41 6.57
N LEU A 111 -14.99 -4.55 5.31
CA LEU A 111 -15.84 -5.05 4.23
C LEU A 111 -16.34 -6.47 4.49
N ASP A 112 -15.49 -7.38 4.99
CA ASP A 112 -15.93 -8.73 5.41
C ASP A 112 -17.02 -8.69 6.49
N ALA A 113 -16.87 -7.80 7.49
CA ALA A 113 -17.87 -7.66 8.54
C ALA A 113 -19.22 -7.18 7.99
N VAL A 114 -19.20 -6.21 7.06
CA VAL A 114 -20.41 -5.70 6.40
C VAL A 114 -21.04 -6.77 5.51
N ASP A 115 -20.25 -7.52 4.74
CA ASP A 115 -20.75 -8.58 3.87
C ASP A 115 -21.45 -9.68 4.67
N ARG A 116 -20.89 -10.09 5.83
CA ARG A 116 -21.54 -11.05 6.73
C ARG A 116 -22.85 -10.51 7.31
N GLU A 117 -22.88 -9.26 7.74
CA GLU A 117 -24.09 -8.62 8.25
C GLU A 117 -25.21 -8.56 7.20
N VAL A 118 -24.86 -8.26 5.95
CA VAL A 118 -25.81 -8.26 4.82
C VAL A 118 -26.31 -9.68 4.53
N ALA A 119 -25.41 -10.67 4.50
CA ALA A 119 -25.77 -12.07 4.28
C ALA A 119 -26.76 -12.58 5.35
N ASP A 120 -26.51 -12.28 6.63
CA ASP A 120 -27.37 -12.66 7.75
C ASP A 120 -28.77 -12.01 7.63
N ARG A 121 -28.84 -10.73 7.27
CA ARG A 121 -30.11 -10.03 7.03
C ARG A 121 -30.90 -10.61 5.88
N VAL A 122 -30.24 -10.93 4.77
CA VAL A 122 -30.89 -11.53 3.58
C VAL A 122 -31.42 -12.92 3.92
N ALA A 123 -30.63 -13.74 4.63
CA ALA A 123 -31.07 -15.06 5.08
C ALA A 123 -32.30 -14.98 6.01
N GLY A 124 -32.30 -14.04 6.97
CA GLY A 124 -33.43 -13.83 7.89
C GLY A 124 -34.67 -13.18 7.25
N ALA A 125 -34.53 -12.50 6.11
CA ALA A 125 -35.67 -11.96 5.36
C ALA A 125 -36.35 -13.01 4.45
N ALA A 126 -35.68 -14.13 4.19
CA ALA A 126 -36.19 -15.23 3.38
C ALA A 126 -36.96 -16.31 4.19
N SER A 127 -36.95 -16.20 5.52
CA SER A 127 -37.67 -17.04 6.49
C SER A 127 -38.96 -16.41 6.97
#